data_AF-A0A969W1Q0-F1
#
_entry.id   AF-A0A969W1Q0-F1
#
_cell.length_a   1.000
_cell.length_b   1.000
_cell.length_c   1.000
_cell.angle_alpha   90.00
_cell.angle_beta   90.00
_cell.angle_gamma   90.00
#
_symmetry.space_group_name_H-M   'P 1'
#
loop_
_entity.id
_entity.type
_entity.pdbx_description
1 polymer ?
#
loop_
_entity_poly.entity_id
_entity_poly.type
_entity_poly.pdbx_seq_one_letter_code
_entity_poly.pdbx_strand_id
1 'polypeptide(L)'
;MSLEEPIVADLARLESMSKITPGIPVPIRQFAQWDGIALAHCYHPCCELPEHQWKHHLIGIGGTGSPATVEHRIGGKFHQHSYHSHEIMIIPARVSYSAFWQQEHEFSMLGMNPSFLEKIARESVKATQIELIPQFITIDPLIQQILLALHGDMIAGHPTGHLFGESLAIALGYNETVPGATLRLQEGDRVRLTFTNHLDVPTNLHTHGLHISPEVDNPFVLVMPGESRLHEFTLPKGSAGTRWYHPHPHGEVATQQFAGLSGAIVIESPLDKIPELKAAEEHLLIFKDFTISKGRVDADHSLLDWFGKYGDLPLVNGAYQPQLVAQKATLRLRLLNASNARSYLLKLEDIPLNLIATDDGFIEKPILLKELLLTPGERAEVMVQLDRSGSFSLLNLADNSQNIGREMPEPLLTIVAPDNPQPTPLPKRLATVEEIDLSKVTQTRKFKFGGTAPFSYTIDGRTFKMDRIDARVKVNTLEIWEIENATHLIHPFHLHTYPFQILARQAAQSDLWQPEPFRAWRDNINLPAKEKVRIVIPFRDITGRTVFHCHISEHEDRGMMGVIEVTS
;
A
#
# COMPACT_ATOMS: atom_id res chain seq x y z
N MET A 1 23.35 9.63 54.96
CA MET A 1 22.50 9.87 53.78
C MET A 1 21.63 8.64 53.61
N SER A 2 20.33 8.74 53.85
CA SER A 2 19.40 7.71 53.39
C SER A 2 19.49 7.68 51.88
N LEU A 3 19.80 6.51 51.31
CA LEU A 3 19.54 6.27 49.89
C LEU A 3 18.03 6.30 49.75
N GLU A 4 17.47 7.43 49.28
CA GLU A 4 16.07 7.47 48.88
C GLU A 4 15.87 6.41 47.81
N GLU A 5 14.83 5.58 47.97
CA GLU A 5 14.51 4.58 46.96
C GLU A 5 14.20 5.28 45.63
N PRO A 6 14.71 4.77 44.50
CA PRO A 6 14.46 5.39 43.20
C PRO A 6 12.96 5.39 42.90
N ILE A 7 12.46 6.47 42.32
CA ILE A 7 11.05 6.57 41.90
C ILE A 7 10.81 5.49 40.83
N VAL A 8 9.86 4.58 41.07
CA VAL A 8 9.46 3.59 40.06
C VAL A 8 8.17 4.03 39.38
N ALA A 9 8.23 4.27 38.08
CA ALA A 9 7.11 4.70 37.26
C ALA A 9 6.44 3.51 36.54
N ASP A 10 5.12 3.43 36.66
CA ASP A 10 4.26 2.45 36.00
C ASP A 10 3.38 3.18 34.96
N LEU A 11 3.70 3.00 33.67
CA LEU A 11 2.98 3.58 32.55
C LEU A 11 1.47 3.27 32.59
N ALA A 12 1.10 2.14 33.18
CA ALA A 12 -0.28 1.70 33.28
C ALA A 12 -1.08 2.42 34.39
N ARG A 13 -0.44 3.26 35.22
CA ARG A 13 -1.06 3.89 36.39
C ARG A 13 -0.81 5.39 36.41
N LEU A 14 -1.87 6.18 36.22
CA LEU A 14 -1.83 7.65 36.22
C LEU A 14 -1.17 8.23 37.50
N GLU A 15 -1.49 7.69 38.66
CA GLU A 15 -0.89 8.09 39.95
C GLU A 15 0.62 7.81 40.05
N SER A 16 1.13 6.88 39.25
CA SER A 16 2.57 6.61 39.17
C SER A 16 3.26 7.59 38.23
N MET A 17 2.61 7.94 37.13
CA MET A 17 3.10 8.90 36.14
C MET A 17 3.19 10.32 36.73
N SER A 18 2.21 10.70 37.55
CA SER A 18 2.20 12.02 38.20
C SER A 18 3.35 12.25 39.19
N LYS A 19 4.09 11.21 39.57
CA LYS A 19 5.28 11.32 40.44
C LYS A 19 6.52 11.79 39.70
N ILE A 20 6.55 11.67 38.37
CA ILE A 20 7.71 12.00 37.54
C ILE A 20 7.45 13.17 36.59
N THR A 21 6.22 13.65 36.46
CA THR A 21 5.87 14.81 35.62
C THR A 21 5.43 15.99 36.49
N PRO A 22 6.12 17.14 36.48
CA PRO A 22 5.72 18.33 37.24
C PRO A 22 4.52 19.00 36.57
N GLY A 23 3.36 18.95 37.24
CA GLY A 23 2.08 19.44 36.72
C GLY A 23 1.23 18.29 36.18
N ILE A 24 -0.05 18.28 36.55
CA ILE A 24 -1.02 17.28 36.13
C ILE A 24 -0.94 17.15 34.61
N PRO A 25 -0.51 16.01 34.03
CA PRO A 25 -0.71 15.81 32.60
C PRO A 25 -2.23 15.87 32.39
N VAL A 26 -2.71 16.84 31.61
CA VAL A 26 -4.10 16.88 31.19
C VAL A 26 -4.33 15.55 30.48
N PRO A 27 -5.18 14.63 30.99
CA PRO A 27 -5.31 13.33 30.39
C PRO A 27 -6.07 13.48 29.07
N ILE A 28 -5.36 13.47 27.94
CA ILE A 28 -6.00 13.07 26.68
C ILE A 28 -5.97 11.55 26.64
N ARG A 29 -6.97 11.01 27.35
CA ARG A 29 -7.81 9.86 27.00
C ARG A 29 -7.10 8.56 26.59
N GLN A 30 -7.30 7.58 27.49
CA GLN A 30 -7.36 6.13 27.29
C GLN A 30 -6.07 5.35 27.58
N PHE A 31 -6.13 4.59 28.68
CA PHE A 31 -5.25 3.45 28.90
C PHE A 31 -5.92 2.24 28.27
N ALA A 32 -5.26 1.65 27.29
CA ALA A 32 -5.52 0.27 26.92
C ALA A 32 -4.57 -0.60 27.72
N GLN A 33 -5.12 -1.55 28.49
CA GLN A 33 -4.34 -2.54 29.22
C GLN A 33 -4.67 -3.92 28.67
N TRP A 34 -3.65 -4.59 28.16
CA TRP A 34 -3.68 -6.00 27.81
C TRP A 34 -2.78 -6.77 28.78
N ASP A 35 -2.86 -8.10 28.76
CA ASP A 35 -2.00 -8.95 29.59
C ASP A 35 -0.52 -8.76 29.21
N GLY A 36 0.18 -7.89 29.95
CA GLY A 36 1.59 -7.63 29.72
C GLY A 36 1.93 -6.36 28.93
N ILE A 37 0.93 -5.65 28.38
CA ILE A 37 1.14 -4.47 27.53
C ILE A 37 0.26 -3.31 28.03
N ALA A 38 0.81 -2.09 28.03
CA ALA A 38 0.09 -0.86 28.29
C ALA A 38 0.36 0.16 27.18
N LEU A 39 -0.68 0.83 26.69
CA LEU A 39 -0.55 1.97 25.78
C LEU A 39 -0.94 3.25 26.50
N ALA A 40 -0.15 4.30 26.32
CA ALA A 40 -0.44 5.64 26.82
C ALA A 40 -0.11 6.70 25.78
N HIS A 41 -1.02 7.65 25.60
CA HIS A 41 -0.74 8.91 24.92
C HIS A 41 -0.42 9.99 25.95
N CYS A 42 0.66 10.72 25.75
CA CYS A 42 1.14 11.70 26.71
C CYS A 42 1.41 13.03 26.01
N TYR A 43 0.92 14.10 26.62
CA TYR A 43 1.31 15.47 26.33
C TYR A 43 2.00 16.02 27.58
N HIS A 44 3.19 16.60 27.43
CA HIS A 44 3.82 17.33 28.52
C HIS A 44 4.36 18.69 28.05
N PRO A 45 4.32 19.71 28.93
CA PRO A 45 5.05 20.96 28.69
C PRO A 45 6.57 20.73 28.69
N CYS A 46 7.34 21.78 28.41
CA CYS A 46 8.76 21.83 28.75
C CYS A 46 8.93 21.46 30.23
N CYS A 47 9.58 20.31 30.51
CA CYS A 47 9.63 19.74 31.84
C CYS A 47 10.90 18.92 32.07
N GLU A 48 11.28 18.82 33.35
CA GLU A 48 12.29 17.89 33.82
C GLU A 48 11.60 16.66 34.42
N LEU A 49 11.93 15.49 33.88
CA LEU A 49 11.61 14.21 34.47
C LEU A 49 12.74 13.87 35.46
N PRO A 50 12.46 13.78 36.78
CA PRO A 50 13.46 13.44 37.77
C PRO A 50 13.98 12.03 37.55
N GLU A 51 15.09 11.67 38.19
CA GLU A 51 15.64 10.32 38.09
C GLU A 51 14.63 9.27 38.57
N HIS A 52 14.28 8.34 37.68
CA HIS A 52 13.30 7.29 37.93
C HIS A 52 13.64 6.01 37.16
N GLN A 53 12.92 4.94 37.47
CA GLN A 53 13.00 3.66 36.77
C GLN A 53 11.63 3.28 36.23
N TRP A 54 11.59 2.78 35.01
CA TRP A 54 10.36 2.27 34.43
C TRP A 54 10.12 0.83 34.84
N LYS A 55 8.88 0.51 35.21
CA LYS A 55 8.46 -0.88 35.45
C LYS A 55 8.40 -1.70 34.15
N HIS A 56 8.13 -1.04 33.03
CA HIS A 56 7.95 -1.60 31.69
C HIS A 56 9.17 -1.30 30.81
N HIS A 57 9.42 -2.15 29.81
CA HIS A 57 10.21 -1.74 28.65
C HIS A 57 9.34 -0.81 27.81
N LEU A 58 9.87 0.33 27.41
CA LEU A 58 9.10 1.34 26.71
C LEU A 58 9.56 1.45 25.27
N ILE A 59 8.59 1.57 24.38
CA ILE A 59 8.79 2.01 23.00
C ILE A 59 7.93 3.26 22.81
N GLY A 60 8.56 4.40 22.59
CA GLY A 60 7.92 5.68 22.33
C GLY A 60 8.03 6.08 20.87
N ILE A 61 7.04 6.79 20.35
CA ILE A 61 7.10 7.49 19.07
C ILE A 61 6.67 8.95 19.27
N GLY A 62 7.41 9.88 18.67
CA GLY A 62 7.06 11.30 18.68
C GLY A 62 5.75 11.55 17.91
N GLY A 63 4.90 12.42 18.45
CA GLY A 63 3.66 12.86 17.80
C GLY A 63 3.92 13.74 16.57
N THR A 64 2.84 14.19 15.92
CA THR A 64 2.89 14.98 14.68
C THR A 64 3.25 16.46 14.88
N GLY A 65 3.78 16.83 16.06
CA GLY A 65 4.17 18.18 16.42
C GLY A 65 5.59 18.56 16.01
N SER A 66 6.00 19.79 16.33
CA SER A 66 7.35 20.30 16.10
C SER A 66 8.42 19.44 16.80
N PRO A 67 9.63 19.31 16.23
CA PRO A 67 10.73 18.58 16.87
C PRO A 67 11.04 19.12 18.26
N ALA A 68 11.27 18.23 19.21
CA ALA A 68 11.62 18.58 20.58
C ALA A 68 13.08 18.19 20.88
N THR A 69 13.86 19.14 21.37
CA THR A 69 15.18 18.86 21.90
C THR A 69 15.05 18.28 23.29
N VAL A 70 15.71 17.14 23.49
CA VAL A 70 15.67 16.40 24.73
C VAL A 70 17.07 15.97 25.15
N GLU A 71 17.31 16.12 26.46
CA GLU A 71 18.51 15.68 27.13
C GLU A 71 18.16 14.49 28.02
N HIS A 72 18.70 13.31 27.71
CA HIS A 72 18.46 12.09 28.48
C HIS A 72 19.70 11.72 29.28
N ARG A 73 19.46 11.18 30.47
CA ARG A 73 20.47 10.41 31.19
C ARG A 73 19.96 9.00 31.40
N ILE A 74 20.70 8.00 30.93
CA ILE A 74 20.37 6.59 31.13
C ILE A 74 21.58 5.83 31.67
N GLY A 75 21.40 5.10 32.77
CA GLY A 75 22.50 4.35 33.40
C GLY A 75 23.75 5.21 33.67
N GLY A 76 23.56 6.51 33.96
CA GLY A 76 24.63 7.49 34.19
C GLY A 76 25.28 8.10 32.94
N LYS A 77 24.90 7.70 31.72
CA LYS A 77 25.39 8.30 30.46
C LYS A 77 24.45 9.39 29.96
N PHE A 78 25.02 10.48 29.46
CA PHE A 78 24.30 11.64 28.93
C PHE A 78 24.16 11.58 27.41
N HIS A 79 22.97 11.89 26.89
CA HIS A 79 22.64 11.93 25.47
C HIS A 79 21.76 13.16 25.19
N GLN A 80 22.05 13.91 24.12
CA GLN A 80 21.23 15.05 23.68
C GLN A 80 20.94 14.92 22.19
N HIS A 81 19.70 15.14 21.78
CA HIS A 81 19.31 15.17 20.38
C HIS A 81 18.00 15.93 20.18
N SER A 82 17.71 16.22 18.91
CA SER A 82 16.39 16.69 18.46
C SER A 82 15.57 15.46 18.10
N TYR A 83 14.46 15.26 18.79
CA TYR A 83 13.52 14.17 18.59
C TYR A 83 12.45 14.61 17.60
N HIS A 84 12.41 13.96 16.44
CA HIS A 84 11.50 14.27 15.34
C HIS A 84 10.27 13.37 15.34
N SER A 85 9.20 13.82 14.67
CA SER A 85 8.04 13.00 14.34
C SER A 85 8.53 11.72 13.65
N HIS A 86 7.96 10.57 14.02
CA HIS A 86 8.32 9.23 13.54
C HIS A 86 9.61 8.61 14.12
N GLU A 87 10.46 9.32 14.85
CA GLU A 87 11.59 8.68 15.52
C GLU A 87 11.10 7.82 16.69
N ILE A 88 11.73 6.66 16.87
CA ILE A 88 11.41 5.71 17.93
C ILE A 88 12.44 5.82 19.04
N MET A 89 11.94 5.84 20.27
CA MET A 89 12.72 5.74 21.50
C MET A 89 12.45 4.41 22.21
N ILE A 90 13.50 3.68 22.57
CA ILE A 90 13.45 2.44 23.34
C ILE A 90 14.11 2.67 24.69
N ILE A 91 13.36 2.56 25.79
CA ILE A 91 13.86 2.68 27.16
C ILE A 91 13.66 1.33 27.88
N PRO A 92 14.73 0.64 28.28
CA PRO A 92 14.60 -0.62 29.00
C PRO A 92 14.03 -0.44 30.42
N ALA A 93 13.24 -1.42 30.87
CA ALA A 93 12.74 -1.47 32.23
C ALA A 93 13.89 -1.47 33.26
N ARG A 94 13.64 -0.88 34.43
CA ARG A 94 14.54 -0.91 35.61
C ARG A 94 15.92 -0.28 35.40
N VAL A 95 16.12 0.42 34.29
CA VAL A 95 17.30 1.26 34.08
C VAL A 95 17.00 2.66 34.60
N SER A 96 17.94 3.26 35.32
CA SER A 96 17.80 4.63 35.81
C SER A 96 17.75 5.60 34.63
N TYR A 97 16.72 6.43 34.60
CA TYR A 97 16.40 7.34 33.52
C TYR A 97 15.97 8.71 34.08
N SER A 98 16.51 9.78 33.51
CA SER A 98 16.01 11.14 33.69
C SER A 98 16.02 11.85 32.34
N ALA A 99 15.18 12.86 32.18
CA ALA A 99 15.15 13.63 30.95
C ALA A 99 14.79 15.09 31.18
N PHE A 100 15.31 15.96 30.33
CA PHE A 100 14.92 17.36 30.28
C PHE A 100 14.43 17.68 28.86
N TRP A 101 13.15 17.99 28.75
CA TRP A 101 12.50 18.35 27.50
C TRP A 101 12.45 19.87 27.39
N GLN A 102 13.11 20.42 26.36
CA GLN A 102 13.25 21.86 26.20
C GLN A 102 12.01 22.53 25.58
N GLN A 103 11.15 21.74 24.91
CA GLN A 103 9.91 22.19 24.28
C GLN A 103 8.73 21.32 24.77
N GLU A 104 7.51 21.82 24.58
CA GLU A 104 6.32 20.99 24.71
C GLU A 104 6.31 19.90 23.62
N HIS A 105 5.85 18.71 23.99
CA HIS A 105 5.86 17.59 23.07
C HIS A 105 4.73 16.61 23.39
N GLU A 106 4.26 15.97 22.33
CA GLU A 106 3.25 14.92 22.36
C GLU A 106 3.90 13.62 21.89
N PHE A 107 3.64 12.51 22.57
CA PHE A 107 4.20 11.21 22.21
C PHE A 107 3.28 10.08 22.65
N SER A 108 3.35 8.98 21.91
CA SER A 108 2.67 7.73 22.26
C SER A 108 3.71 6.74 22.78
N MET A 109 3.41 6.10 23.91
CA MET A 109 4.26 5.10 24.54
C MET A 109 3.55 3.76 24.65
N LEU A 110 4.25 2.72 24.18
CA LEU A 110 3.93 1.34 24.43
C LEU A 110 4.84 0.80 25.54
N GLY A 111 4.25 0.42 26.67
CA GLY A 111 4.93 -0.27 27.76
C GLY A 111 4.71 -1.78 27.68
N MET A 112 5.79 -2.55 27.77
CA MET A 112 5.75 -4.01 27.83
C MET A 112 6.34 -4.49 29.15
N ASN A 113 5.63 -5.37 29.85
CA ASN A 113 6.14 -6.03 31.04
C ASN A 113 7.36 -6.90 30.67
N PRO A 114 8.46 -6.87 31.44
CA PRO A 114 9.64 -7.72 31.17
C PRO A 114 9.30 -9.22 31.02
N SER A 115 8.39 -9.72 31.86
CA SER A 115 7.94 -11.13 31.80
C SER A 115 7.15 -11.46 30.52
N PHE A 116 6.50 -10.47 29.90
CA PHE A 116 5.80 -10.65 28.63
C PHE A 116 6.81 -10.80 27.48
N LEU A 117 7.82 -9.92 27.44
CA LEU A 117 8.90 -10.01 26.45
C LEU A 117 9.69 -11.32 26.60
N GLU A 118 10.00 -11.74 27.83
CA GLU A 118 10.63 -13.03 28.10
C GLU A 118 9.80 -14.22 27.61
N LYS A 119 8.46 -14.13 27.66
CA LYS A 119 7.57 -15.18 27.16
C LYS A 119 7.64 -15.28 25.64
N ILE A 120 7.50 -14.16 24.92
CA ILE A 120 7.62 -14.10 23.45
C ILE A 120 9.01 -14.56 23.01
N ALA A 121 10.05 -14.07 23.68
CA ALA A 121 11.43 -14.44 23.41
C ALA A 121 11.68 -15.95 23.40
N ARG A 122 11.04 -16.70 24.32
CA ARG A 122 11.20 -18.17 24.43
C ARG A 122 10.68 -18.93 23.23
N GLU A 123 9.75 -18.34 22.48
CA GLU A 123 9.14 -18.95 21.29
C GLU A 123 10.11 -18.91 20.09
N SER A 124 11.01 -17.93 20.06
CA SER A 124 11.92 -17.69 18.92
C SER A 124 13.41 -17.88 19.25
N VAL A 125 13.82 -17.76 20.52
CA VAL A 125 15.23 -17.80 20.96
C VAL A 125 15.34 -18.43 22.36
N LYS A 126 16.47 -19.05 22.72
CA LYS A 126 16.72 -19.49 24.10
C LYS A 126 16.82 -18.27 25.03
N ALA A 127 15.77 -18.03 25.83
CA ALA A 127 15.51 -16.80 26.60
C ALA A 127 16.46 -16.45 27.76
N THR A 128 17.71 -16.91 27.73
CA THR A 128 18.73 -16.52 28.71
C THR A 128 19.63 -15.37 28.22
N GLN A 129 19.34 -14.73 27.09
CA GLN A 129 20.22 -13.72 26.46
C GLN A 129 19.48 -12.65 25.65
N ILE A 130 18.38 -12.07 26.16
CA ILE A 130 17.81 -10.87 25.54
C ILE A 130 18.05 -9.67 26.45
N GLU A 131 18.88 -8.76 25.96
CA GLU A 131 19.12 -7.44 26.55
C GLU A 131 18.53 -6.40 25.61
N LEU A 132 17.58 -5.60 26.11
CA LEU A 132 17.13 -4.42 25.38
C LEU A 132 18.14 -3.30 25.59
N ILE A 133 18.72 -2.84 24.49
CA ILE A 133 19.67 -1.73 24.50
C ILE A 133 18.86 -0.44 24.31
N PRO A 134 19.11 0.62 25.12
CA PRO A 134 18.50 1.90 24.90
C PRO A 134 18.78 2.44 23.50
N GLN A 135 17.74 2.87 22.79
CA GLN A 135 17.84 3.55 21.50
C GLN A 135 17.04 4.85 21.61
N PHE A 136 17.64 5.98 21.28
CA PHE A 136 16.94 7.27 21.42
C PHE A 136 16.49 7.84 20.08
N ILE A 137 17.18 7.47 19.01
CA ILE A 137 16.83 7.80 17.64
C ILE A 137 17.01 6.52 16.84
N THR A 138 15.92 5.78 16.66
CA THR A 138 15.87 4.70 15.68
C THR A 138 14.66 4.86 14.77
N ILE A 139 14.79 4.36 13.55
CA ILE A 139 13.73 4.36 12.55
C ILE A 139 13.52 2.90 12.19
N ASP A 140 12.35 2.38 12.54
CA ASP A 140 11.91 1.05 12.18
C ASP A 140 10.48 1.18 11.62
N PRO A 141 10.28 0.98 10.31
CA PRO A 141 8.99 1.20 9.67
C PRO A 141 7.86 0.34 10.26
N LEU A 142 8.16 -0.87 10.71
CA LEU A 142 7.16 -1.78 11.27
C LEU A 142 6.73 -1.30 12.66
N ILE A 143 7.69 -0.99 13.54
CA ILE A 143 7.39 -0.45 14.86
C ILE A 143 6.64 0.90 14.73
N GLN A 144 7.04 1.75 13.78
CA GLN A 144 6.33 3.01 13.49
C GLN A 144 4.88 2.77 13.08
N GLN A 145 4.65 1.87 12.12
CA GLN A 145 3.30 1.55 11.64
C GLN A 145 2.44 1.00 12.77
N ILE A 146 2.94 0.05 13.56
CA ILE A 146 2.22 -0.50 14.71
C ILE A 146 1.87 0.62 15.70
N LEU A 147 2.83 1.46 16.11
CA LEU A 147 2.58 2.52 17.09
C LEU A 147 1.63 3.61 16.59
N LEU A 148 1.76 4.02 15.32
CA LEU A 148 0.85 4.98 14.69
C LEU A 148 -0.57 4.42 14.61
N ALA A 149 -0.69 3.14 14.32
CA ALA A 149 -1.98 2.49 14.22
C ALA A 149 -2.66 2.32 15.59
N LEU A 150 -1.89 1.91 16.61
CA LEU A 150 -2.34 1.89 18.00
C LEU A 150 -2.74 3.28 18.51
N HIS A 151 -2.01 4.31 18.09
CA HIS A 151 -2.36 5.69 18.37
C HIS A 151 -3.68 6.10 17.69
N GLY A 152 -3.90 5.69 16.44
CA GLY A 152 -5.17 5.87 15.73
C GLY A 152 -6.36 5.23 16.44
N ASP A 153 -6.23 3.98 16.89
CA ASP A 153 -7.28 3.25 17.64
C ASP A 153 -7.68 3.98 18.93
N MET A 154 -6.68 4.53 19.63
CA MET A 154 -6.86 5.29 20.86
C MET A 154 -7.55 6.64 20.61
N ILE A 155 -7.19 7.38 19.56
CA ILE A 155 -7.90 8.62 19.17
C ILE A 155 -9.34 8.32 18.77
N ALA A 156 -9.57 7.23 18.02
CA ALA A 156 -10.89 6.82 17.57
C ALA A 156 -11.81 6.32 18.69
N GLY A 157 -11.31 6.15 19.91
CA GLY A 157 -12.09 5.72 21.06
C GLY A 157 -12.37 4.22 21.13
N HIS A 158 -11.55 3.40 20.46
CA HIS A 158 -11.62 1.95 20.46
C HIS A 158 -10.38 1.30 21.12
N PRO A 159 -9.92 1.76 22.30
CA PRO A 159 -8.65 1.32 22.89
C PRO A 159 -8.68 -0.15 23.33
N THR A 160 -9.86 -0.77 23.39
CA THR A 160 -10.07 -2.17 23.78
C THR A 160 -10.62 -3.04 22.65
N GLY A 161 -10.74 -2.52 21.42
CA GLY A 161 -10.94 -3.35 20.24
C GLY A 161 -9.69 -4.21 20.06
N HIS A 162 -9.84 -5.50 19.76
CA HIS A 162 -8.69 -6.37 19.50
C HIS A 162 -7.79 -5.71 18.45
N LEU A 163 -6.62 -5.32 18.95
CA LEU A 163 -5.56 -4.50 18.37
C LEU A 163 -5.54 -4.53 16.84
N PHE A 164 -5.86 -3.41 16.19
CA PHE A 164 -5.64 -3.30 14.74
C PHE A 164 -4.16 -3.57 14.39
N GLY A 165 -3.24 -3.16 15.26
CA GLY A 165 -1.81 -3.51 15.18
C GLY A 165 -1.51 -5.01 15.31
N GLU A 166 -2.15 -5.75 16.23
CA GLU A 166 -1.97 -7.22 16.31
C GLU A 166 -2.65 -7.91 15.13
N SER A 167 -3.79 -7.38 14.69
CA SER A 167 -4.55 -7.95 13.59
C SER A 167 -3.81 -7.79 12.26
N LEU A 168 -3.10 -6.67 12.07
CA LEU A 168 -2.12 -6.49 11.00
C LEU A 168 -0.85 -7.32 11.21
N ALA A 169 -0.41 -7.55 12.45
CA ALA A 169 0.70 -8.46 12.73
C ALA A 169 0.37 -9.93 12.38
N ILE A 170 -0.90 -10.28 12.29
CA ILE A 170 -1.40 -11.61 11.86
C ILE A 170 -1.85 -11.59 10.37
N ALA A 171 -1.66 -10.47 9.68
CA ALA A 171 -1.80 -10.42 8.23
C ALA A 171 -0.65 -11.16 7.54
N LEU A 172 -0.90 -11.68 6.35
CA LEU A 172 0.18 -12.19 5.50
C LEU A 172 0.97 -11.01 4.93
N GLY A 173 2.27 -10.95 5.21
CA GLY A 173 3.16 -9.89 4.74
C GLY A 173 4.40 -10.44 4.05
N TYR A 174 4.85 -9.74 3.01
CA TYR A 174 6.19 -9.99 2.47
C TYR A 174 7.22 -9.38 3.42
N ASN A 175 8.15 -10.22 3.92
CA ASN A 175 9.07 -9.84 5.00
C ASN A 175 8.34 -9.27 6.23
N GLU A 176 7.18 -9.85 6.58
CA GLU A 176 6.41 -9.51 7.78
C GLU A 176 5.87 -8.07 7.81
N THR A 177 5.81 -7.37 6.66
CA THR A 177 5.23 -6.03 6.56
C THR A 177 3.98 -6.00 5.68
N VAL A 178 3.05 -5.11 6.02
CA VAL A 178 1.85 -4.83 5.23
C VAL A 178 1.70 -3.30 5.05
N PRO A 179 1.84 -2.76 3.83
CA PRO A 179 2.26 -3.46 2.61
C PRO A 179 3.68 -4.04 2.71
N GLY A 180 4.00 -4.98 1.85
CA GLY A 180 5.36 -5.48 1.64
C GLY A 180 6.32 -4.34 1.29
N ALA A 181 7.60 -4.51 1.64
CA ALA A 181 8.64 -3.52 1.40
C ALA A 181 8.64 -3.00 -0.05
N THR A 182 8.76 -1.68 -0.23
CA THR A 182 8.83 -1.09 -1.58
C THR A 182 10.20 -1.36 -2.19
N LEU A 183 10.23 -1.97 -3.37
CA LEU A 183 11.44 -2.16 -4.15
C LEU A 183 11.69 -0.92 -5.00
N ARG A 184 12.71 -0.11 -4.67
CA ARG A 184 13.15 1.02 -5.50
C ARG A 184 14.30 0.60 -6.40
N LEU A 185 14.09 0.69 -7.71
CA LEU A 185 14.98 0.17 -8.75
C LEU A 185 15.18 1.24 -9.84
N GLN A 186 16.15 1.03 -10.72
CA GLN A 186 16.39 1.85 -11.92
C GLN A 186 16.31 1.01 -13.19
N GLU A 187 15.94 1.64 -14.30
CA GLU A 187 16.00 1.00 -15.62
C GLU A 187 17.42 0.45 -15.89
N GLY A 188 17.50 -0.80 -16.37
CA GLY A 188 18.76 -1.49 -16.62
C GLY A 188 19.36 -2.22 -15.42
N ASP A 189 18.80 -2.10 -14.22
CA ASP A 189 19.24 -2.88 -13.07
C ASP A 189 19.08 -4.38 -13.34
N ARG A 190 20.07 -5.17 -12.92
CA ARG A 190 19.95 -6.63 -12.82
C ARG A 190 19.33 -6.96 -11.47
N VAL A 191 18.08 -7.40 -11.50
CA VAL A 191 17.29 -7.75 -10.33
C VAL A 191 17.46 -9.23 -10.04
N ARG A 192 17.76 -9.57 -8.78
CA ARG A 192 17.86 -10.94 -8.29
C ARG A 192 17.11 -11.06 -6.97
N LEU A 193 15.90 -11.61 -7.02
CA LEU A 193 15.00 -11.75 -5.89
C LEU A 193 14.85 -13.23 -5.53
N THR A 194 15.20 -13.62 -4.31
CA THR A 194 14.90 -14.97 -3.81
C THR A 194 13.61 -14.90 -3.02
N PHE A 195 12.54 -15.46 -3.58
CA PHE A 195 11.25 -15.55 -2.93
C PHE A 195 11.17 -16.88 -2.19
N THR A 196 10.95 -16.84 -0.87
CA THR A 196 10.81 -18.02 -0.02
C THR A 196 9.39 -18.09 0.51
N ASN A 197 8.72 -19.21 0.32
CA ASN A 197 7.39 -19.42 0.83
C ASN A 197 7.44 -19.92 2.28
N HIS A 198 7.09 -19.05 3.23
CA HIS A 198 6.93 -19.40 4.65
C HIS A 198 5.48 -19.65 5.05
N LEU A 199 4.54 -19.69 4.10
CA LEU A 199 3.15 -20.07 4.32
C LEU A 199 3.01 -21.59 4.36
N ASP A 200 1.91 -22.07 4.94
CA ASP A 200 1.52 -23.49 4.95
C ASP A 200 0.83 -23.94 3.64
N VAL A 201 0.63 -23.02 2.70
CA VAL A 201 -0.03 -23.26 1.40
C VAL A 201 0.88 -22.88 0.23
N PRO A 202 0.70 -23.47 -0.96
CA PRO A 202 1.41 -23.04 -2.16
C PRO A 202 1.11 -21.58 -2.50
N THR A 203 2.11 -20.90 -3.03
CA THR A 203 1.96 -19.53 -3.53
C THR A 203 2.94 -19.29 -4.68
N ASN A 204 2.97 -18.10 -5.25
CA ASN A 204 3.99 -17.65 -6.18
C ASN A 204 4.13 -16.13 -6.06
N LEU A 205 5.03 -15.54 -6.86
CA LEU A 205 5.23 -14.11 -6.91
C LEU A 205 4.98 -13.65 -8.34
N HIS A 206 4.03 -12.73 -8.50
CA HIS A 206 3.81 -12.02 -9.75
C HIS A 206 4.36 -10.60 -9.65
N THR A 207 5.13 -10.16 -10.64
CA THR A 207 5.63 -8.78 -10.75
C THR A 207 4.79 -7.97 -11.73
N HIS A 208 3.65 -7.49 -11.25
CA HIS A 208 2.62 -6.82 -12.05
C HIS A 208 3.17 -5.60 -12.79
N GLY A 209 2.96 -5.63 -14.12
CA GLY A 209 3.28 -4.54 -15.05
C GLY A 209 4.73 -4.52 -15.54
N LEU A 210 5.51 -5.57 -15.29
CA LEU A 210 6.84 -5.71 -15.88
C LEU A 210 6.78 -6.41 -17.25
N HIS A 211 7.45 -5.81 -18.23
CA HIS A 211 7.70 -6.44 -19.53
C HIS A 211 8.91 -7.38 -19.44
N ILE A 212 8.72 -8.54 -18.79
CA ILE A 212 9.76 -9.55 -18.59
C ILE A 212 9.29 -10.93 -19.04
N SER A 213 10.25 -11.85 -19.22
CA SER A 213 9.97 -13.21 -19.69
C SER A 213 8.97 -13.94 -18.77
N PRO A 214 7.93 -14.58 -19.34
CA PRO A 214 7.03 -15.46 -18.60
C PRO A 214 7.71 -16.69 -17.98
N GLU A 215 8.98 -16.98 -18.29
CA GLU A 215 9.75 -18.01 -17.57
C GLU A 215 10.14 -17.55 -16.16
N VAL A 216 10.36 -16.23 -16.00
CA VAL A 216 10.73 -15.60 -14.73
C VAL A 216 9.48 -15.24 -13.92
N ASP A 217 8.49 -14.63 -14.56
CA ASP A 217 7.21 -14.23 -13.96
C ASP A 217 6.10 -15.20 -14.38
N ASN A 218 6.26 -16.47 -13.99
CA ASN A 218 5.41 -17.55 -14.46
C ASN A 218 4.23 -17.81 -13.49
N PRO A 219 2.98 -17.46 -13.85
CA PRO A 219 1.82 -17.67 -12.97
C PRO A 219 1.46 -19.16 -12.79
N PHE A 220 1.99 -20.05 -13.64
CA PHE A 220 1.72 -21.49 -13.59
C PHE A 220 2.68 -22.26 -12.68
N VAL A 221 3.76 -21.63 -12.21
CA VAL A 221 4.78 -22.27 -11.38
C VAL A 221 4.61 -21.81 -9.93
N LEU A 222 4.23 -22.76 -9.08
CA LEU A 222 4.05 -22.56 -7.65
C LEU A 222 5.37 -22.80 -6.89
N VAL A 223 5.48 -22.14 -5.74
CA VAL A 223 6.53 -22.31 -4.74
C VAL A 223 5.87 -22.97 -3.52
N MET A 224 6.27 -24.19 -3.22
CA MET A 224 5.65 -24.97 -2.14
C MET A 224 6.09 -24.44 -0.76
N PRO A 225 5.33 -24.73 0.33
CA PRO A 225 5.73 -24.41 1.69
C PRO A 225 7.17 -24.82 2.01
N GLY A 226 7.98 -23.88 2.51
CA GLY A 226 9.39 -24.08 2.84
C GLY A 226 10.36 -24.03 1.66
N GLU A 227 9.87 -23.92 0.41
CA GLU A 227 10.73 -23.81 -0.77
C GLU A 227 11.03 -22.34 -1.13
N SER A 228 12.08 -22.17 -1.94
CA SER A 228 12.47 -20.87 -2.49
C SER A 228 12.55 -20.93 -4.01
N ARG A 229 12.22 -19.82 -4.66
CA ARG A 229 12.43 -19.61 -6.10
C ARG A 229 13.22 -18.34 -6.34
N LEU A 230 14.19 -18.42 -7.25
CA LEU A 230 14.93 -17.26 -7.71
C LEU A 230 14.22 -16.63 -8.91
N HIS A 231 13.91 -15.34 -8.80
CA HIS A 231 13.50 -14.49 -9.91
C HIS A 231 14.70 -13.62 -10.28
N GLU A 232 15.25 -13.84 -11.48
CA GLU A 232 16.39 -13.09 -11.99
C GLU A 232 16.09 -12.54 -13.38
N PHE A 233 16.22 -11.24 -13.54
CA PHE A 233 15.95 -10.53 -14.79
C PHE A 233 16.69 -9.20 -14.83
N THR A 234 16.77 -8.59 -16.01
CA THR A 234 17.24 -7.22 -16.17
C THR A 234 16.04 -6.35 -16.50
N LEU A 235 15.88 -5.23 -15.80
CA LEU A 235 14.82 -4.28 -16.09
C LEU A 235 15.04 -3.66 -17.48
N PRO A 236 14.11 -3.82 -18.43
CA PRO A 236 14.27 -3.22 -19.74
C PRO A 236 14.17 -1.68 -19.66
N LYS A 237 14.67 -1.03 -20.72
CA LYS A 237 14.40 0.40 -20.91
C LYS A 237 12.91 0.60 -21.16
N GLY A 238 12.34 1.67 -20.62
CA GLY A 238 10.90 1.93 -20.68
C GLY A 238 10.10 1.33 -19.54
N SER A 239 10.73 0.60 -18.59
CA SER A 239 10.03 0.04 -17.41
C SER A 239 9.76 1.06 -16.30
N ALA A 240 10.12 2.33 -16.50
CA ALA A 240 9.87 3.39 -15.54
C ALA A 240 8.42 3.45 -15.03
N GLY A 241 8.27 3.83 -13.77
CA GLY A 241 6.97 4.12 -13.15
C GLY A 241 6.65 3.22 -11.96
N THR A 242 5.37 3.22 -11.60
CA THR A 242 4.86 2.49 -10.44
C THR A 242 4.34 1.10 -10.85
N ARG A 243 4.97 0.08 -10.31
CA ARG A 243 4.67 -1.35 -10.47
C ARG A 243 4.43 -1.95 -9.10
N TRP A 244 4.09 -3.23 -9.02
CA TRP A 244 3.84 -3.88 -7.75
C TRP A 244 4.01 -5.38 -7.85
N TYR A 245 4.02 -6.06 -6.72
CA TYR A 245 4.11 -7.50 -6.65
C TYR A 245 3.06 -8.07 -5.69
N HIS A 246 2.50 -9.22 -6.07
CA HIS A 246 1.48 -9.92 -5.32
C HIS A 246 1.43 -11.41 -5.69
N PRO A 247 0.74 -12.27 -4.91
CA PRO A 247 0.53 -13.67 -5.28
C PRO A 247 -0.36 -13.80 -6.50
N HIS A 248 -0.09 -14.83 -7.29
CA HIS A 248 -0.89 -15.27 -8.44
C HIS A 248 -1.12 -16.82 -8.49
N PRO A 249 -1.30 -17.54 -7.36
CA PRO A 249 -1.69 -18.95 -7.40
C PRO A 249 -3.19 -19.08 -7.70
N HIS A 250 -3.56 -19.57 -8.89
CA HIS A 250 -4.97 -19.74 -9.26
C HIS A 250 -5.78 -20.52 -8.21
N GLY A 251 -6.86 -19.93 -7.72
CA GLY A 251 -7.76 -20.48 -6.70
C GLY A 251 -7.46 -19.99 -5.28
N GLU A 252 -6.33 -19.30 -5.09
CA GLU A 252 -5.85 -18.82 -3.79
C GLU A 252 -5.47 -17.31 -3.82
N VAL A 253 -5.56 -16.64 -4.97
CA VAL A 253 -5.19 -15.22 -5.12
C VAL A 253 -6.05 -14.34 -4.22
N ALA A 254 -7.37 -14.54 -4.24
CA ALA A 254 -8.32 -13.76 -3.47
C ALA A 254 -8.02 -13.81 -1.97
N THR A 255 -7.82 -15.01 -1.42
CA THR A 255 -7.51 -15.18 0.00
C THR A 255 -6.14 -14.61 0.35
N GLN A 256 -5.09 -14.95 -0.40
CA GLN A 256 -3.73 -14.56 -0.08
C GLN A 256 -3.49 -13.04 -0.23
N GLN A 257 -4.04 -12.43 -1.29
CA GLN A 257 -3.97 -10.99 -1.51
C GLN A 257 -4.81 -10.24 -0.47
N PHE A 258 -6.02 -10.71 -0.14
CA PHE A 258 -6.84 -10.07 0.92
C PHE A 258 -6.19 -10.20 2.29
N ALA A 259 -5.47 -11.29 2.55
CA ALA A 259 -4.77 -11.47 3.81
C ALA A 259 -3.56 -10.53 3.98
N GLY A 260 -3.10 -9.86 2.92
CA GLY A 260 -2.13 -8.76 3.01
C GLY A 260 -0.99 -8.79 2.00
N LEU A 261 -0.80 -9.90 1.26
CA LEU A 261 0.34 -10.07 0.35
C LEU A 261 0.27 -9.14 -0.86
N SER A 262 0.85 -7.96 -0.72
CA SER A 262 1.05 -6.98 -1.78
C SER A 262 2.18 -6.03 -1.41
N GLY A 263 2.99 -5.60 -2.37
CA GLY A 263 4.01 -4.57 -2.15
C GLY A 263 4.34 -3.84 -3.45
N ALA A 264 4.91 -2.65 -3.35
CA ALA A 264 5.18 -1.81 -4.51
C ALA A 264 6.59 -2.01 -5.09
N ILE A 265 6.72 -1.72 -6.39
CA ILE A 265 7.99 -1.59 -7.09
C ILE A 265 7.98 -0.20 -7.75
N VAL A 266 8.97 0.63 -7.43
CA VAL A 266 9.14 1.94 -8.06
C VAL A 266 10.39 1.89 -8.93
N ILE A 267 10.22 2.04 -10.24
CA ILE A 267 11.32 2.05 -11.20
C ILE A 267 11.56 3.48 -11.65
N GLU A 268 12.75 3.99 -11.32
CA GLU A 268 13.20 5.32 -11.69
C GLU A 268 13.86 5.33 -13.06
N SER A 269 13.77 6.48 -13.74
CA SER A 269 14.27 6.71 -15.08
C SER A 269 14.86 8.10 -15.25
N PRO A 270 15.51 8.40 -16.38
CA PRO A 270 15.91 9.77 -16.70
C PRO A 270 14.75 10.77 -16.74
N LEU A 271 13.51 10.33 -16.97
CA LEU A 271 12.33 11.21 -16.98
C LEU A 271 11.99 11.74 -15.59
N ASP A 272 12.32 11.01 -14.52
CA ASP A 272 12.16 11.49 -13.14
C ASP A 272 13.07 12.70 -12.84
N LYS A 273 14.02 13.03 -13.74
CA LYS A 273 14.87 14.22 -13.66
C LYS A 273 14.26 15.47 -14.31
N ILE A 274 13.05 15.38 -14.87
CA ILE A 274 12.29 16.57 -15.30
C ILE A 274 12.27 17.57 -14.13
N PRO A 275 12.70 18.85 -14.32
CA PRO A 275 12.93 19.77 -13.21
C PRO A 275 11.74 19.91 -12.26
N GLU A 276 10.53 19.99 -12.80
CA GLU A 276 9.29 20.12 -12.03
C GLU A 276 8.94 18.85 -11.25
N LEU A 277 9.21 17.65 -11.80
CA LEU A 277 9.04 16.38 -11.09
C LEU A 277 10.07 16.22 -9.98
N LYS A 278 11.33 16.55 -10.25
CA LYS A 278 12.42 16.52 -9.27
C LYS A 278 12.22 17.54 -8.15
N ALA A 279 11.60 18.68 -8.45
CA ALA A 279 11.30 19.72 -7.47
C ALA A 279 10.14 19.33 -6.54
N ALA A 280 9.20 18.51 -7.01
CA ALA A 280 8.08 18.02 -6.22
C ALA A 280 8.54 17.13 -5.03
N GLU A 281 7.69 17.02 -4.03
CA GLU A 281 7.83 16.04 -2.96
C GLU A 281 7.08 14.76 -3.34
N GLU A 282 7.79 13.64 -3.42
CA GLU A 282 7.21 12.37 -3.88
C GLU A 282 6.69 11.54 -2.71
N HIS A 283 5.46 11.04 -2.85
CA HIS A 283 4.85 10.09 -1.93
C HIS A 283 4.22 8.93 -2.70
N LEU A 284 4.47 7.69 -2.24
CA LEU A 284 3.77 6.50 -2.71
C LEU A 284 2.60 6.22 -1.76
N LEU A 285 1.40 6.05 -2.32
CA LEU A 285 0.16 5.76 -1.62
C LEU A 285 -0.39 4.43 -2.15
N ILE A 286 -0.26 3.38 -1.33
CA ILE A 286 -0.79 2.05 -1.58
C ILE A 286 -2.13 1.95 -0.87
N PHE A 287 -3.21 1.87 -1.64
CA PHE A 287 -4.56 1.65 -1.13
C PHE A 287 -4.82 0.16 -0.98
N LYS A 288 -5.27 -0.23 0.21
CA LYS A 288 -5.68 -1.59 0.54
C LYS A 288 -6.87 -1.52 1.47
N ASP A 289 -7.70 -2.54 1.54
CA ASP A 289 -8.76 -2.65 2.52
C ASP A 289 -8.77 -4.03 3.17
N PHE A 290 -9.10 -4.05 4.47
CA PHE A 290 -9.24 -5.27 5.25
C PHE A 290 -10.59 -5.30 5.96
N THR A 291 -10.97 -6.50 6.40
CA THR A 291 -11.92 -6.67 7.50
C THR A 291 -11.19 -7.36 8.62
N ILE A 292 -11.33 -6.82 9.83
CA ILE A 292 -10.74 -7.40 11.03
C ILE A 292 -11.83 -8.12 11.81
N SER A 293 -11.65 -9.41 12.06
CA SER A 293 -12.58 -10.23 12.82
C SER A 293 -11.81 -11.18 13.71
N LYS A 294 -12.21 -11.27 14.98
CA LYS A 294 -11.58 -12.16 15.98
C LYS A 294 -10.05 -11.95 16.10
N GLY A 295 -9.59 -10.70 15.99
CA GLY A 295 -8.18 -10.32 16.16
C GLY A 295 -7.26 -10.72 15.01
N ARG A 296 -7.78 -10.94 13.79
CA ARG A 296 -7.01 -11.20 12.57
C ARG A 296 -7.68 -10.59 11.36
N VAL A 297 -6.94 -10.49 10.25
CA VAL A 297 -7.56 -10.23 8.94
C VAL A 297 -8.50 -11.39 8.59
N ASP A 298 -9.75 -11.05 8.30
CA ASP A 298 -10.79 -12.00 7.87
C ASP A 298 -10.72 -12.21 6.37
N ALA A 299 -9.77 -13.04 5.94
CA ALA A 299 -9.55 -13.40 4.54
C ALA A 299 -10.47 -14.51 4.03
N ASP A 300 -11.38 -15.02 4.87
CA ASP A 300 -12.35 -16.05 4.47
C ASP A 300 -13.45 -15.41 3.59
N HIS A 301 -13.92 -16.14 2.58
CA HIS A 301 -14.98 -15.64 1.67
C HIS A 301 -16.31 -16.30 1.95
N SER A 302 -17.28 -15.50 2.39
CA SER A 302 -18.70 -15.85 2.33
C SER A 302 -19.21 -15.90 0.89
N LEU A 303 -20.43 -16.38 0.66
CA LEU A 303 -21.03 -16.38 -0.68
C LEU A 303 -21.10 -14.99 -1.31
N LEU A 304 -21.30 -13.95 -0.50
CA LEU A 304 -21.39 -12.57 -0.99
C LEU A 304 -20.02 -12.00 -1.36
N ASP A 305 -18.97 -12.39 -0.64
CA ASP A 305 -17.60 -11.91 -0.92
C ASP A 305 -17.12 -12.34 -2.31
N TRP A 306 -17.67 -13.41 -2.88
CA TRP A 306 -17.35 -13.86 -4.24
C TRP A 306 -17.89 -12.95 -5.35
N PHE A 307 -18.72 -11.94 -5.04
CA PHE A 307 -18.99 -10.82 -5.96
C PHE A 307 -17.83 -9.81 -6.04
N GLY A 308 -16.83 -9.94 -5.16
CA GLY A 308 -15.77 -8.98 -4.90
C GLY A 308 -15.71 -8.69 -3.40
N LYS A 309 -14.61 -9.06 -2.73
CA LYS A 309 -14.49 -8.88 -1.28
C LYS A 309 -14.06 -7.46 -0.95
N TYR A 310 -14.92 -6.76 -0.22
CA TYR A 310 -14.69 -5.40 0.27
C TYR A 310 -14.44 -5.43 1.76
N GLY A 311 -13.29 -4.92 2.18
CA GLY A 311 -12.99 -4.64 3.57
C GLY A 311 -13.75 -3.40 4.07
N ASP A 312 -14.16 -3.39 5.32
CA ASP A 312 -14.73 -2.22 6.00
C ASP A 312 -13.68 -1.21 6.46
N LEU A 313 -12.40 -1.59 6.37
CA LEU A 313 -11.27 -0.78 6.82
C LEU A 313 -10.33 -0.43 5.66
N PRO A 314 -10.54 0.69 4.95
CA PRO A 314 -9.62 1.16 3.93
C PRO A 314 -8.38 1.80 4.56
N LEU A 315 -7.23 1.47 4.00
CA LEU A 315 -5.91 1.86 4.48
C LEU A 315 -5.11 2.52 3.36
N VAL A 316 -4.21 3.42 3.76
CA VAL A 316 -3.18 4.00 2.91
C VAL A 316 -1.84 3.64 3.53
N ASN A 317 -1.00 2.90 2.81
CA ASN A 317 0.30 2.40 3.30
C ASN A 317 0.20 1.64 4.65
N GLY A 318 -0.90 0.91 4.85
CA GLY A 318 -1.16 0.13 6.07
C GLY A 318 -1.73 0.95 7.24
N ALA A 319 -1.91 2.27 7.09
CA ALA A 319 -2.48 3.13 8.11
C ALA A 319 -3.93 3.52 7.79
N TYR A 320 -4.77 3.60 8.82
CA TYR A 320 -6.14 4.11 8.71
C TYR A 320 -6.13 5.64 8.79
N GLN A 321 -6.63 6.29 7.73
CA GLN A 321 -6.74 7.75 7.63
C GLN A 321 -5.49 8.53 8.11
N PRO A 322 -4.28 8.21 7.60
CA PRO A 322 -3.07 8.89 8.04
C PRO A 322 -3.08 10.38 7.67
N GLN A 323 -2.20 11.14 8.33
CA GLN A 323 -1.86 12.50 7.92
C GLN A 323 -0.52 12.52 7.18
N LEU A 324 -0.47 13.23 6.06
CA LEU A 324 0.74 13.56 5.32
C LEU A 324 1.02 15.05 5.49
N VAL A 325 2.07 15.37 6.25
CA VAL A 325 2.52 16.74 6.45
C VAL A 325 3.49 17.11 5.33
N ALA A 326 3.00 17.87 4.35
CA ALA A 326 3.75 18.25 3.18
C ALA A 326 4.84 19.28 3.52
N GLN A 327 6.08 18.98 3.13
CA GLN A 327 7.22 19.89 3.25
C GLN A 327 7.31 20.86 2.08
N LYS A 328 6.71 20.51 0.94
CA LYS A 328 6.65 21.33 -0.27
C LYS A 328 5.22 21.58 -0.73
N ALA A 329 5.03 22.68 -1.43
CA ALA A 329 3.74 23.06 -2.01
C ALA A 329 3.35 22.24 -3.26
N THR A 330 4.28 21.51 -3.87
CA THR A 330 3.99 20.61 -4.99
C THR A 330 4.31 19.18 -4.59
N LEU A 331 3.31 18.31 -4.67
CA LEU A 331 3.45 16.88 -4.41
C LEU A 331 3.38 16.09 -5.73
N ARG A 332 4.13 14.99 -5.81
CA ARG A 332 3.96 13.90 -6.78
C ARG A 332 3.47 12.69 -6.02
N LEU A 333 2.20 12.32 -6.21
CA LEU A 333 1.61 11.17 -5.56
C LEU A 333 1.60 10.00 -6.55
N ARG A 334 2.24 8.89 -6.18
CA ARG A 334 2.16 7.60 -6.87
C ARG A 334 1.06 6.78 -6.21
N LEU A 335 0.02 6.43 -6.96
CA LEU A 335 -1.19 5.81 -6.47
C LEU A 335 -1.23 4.36 -6.95
N LEU A 336 -1.43 3.42 -6.03
CA LEU A 336 -1.59 1.99 -6.32
C LEU A 336 -2.84 1.47 -5.64
N ASN A 337 -3.75 0.87 -6.41
CA ASN A 337 -4.85 0.09 -5.83
C ASN A 337 -4.45 -1.39 -5.71
N ALA A 338 -4.14 -1.82 -4.48
CA ALA A 338 -3.78 -3.20 -4.14
C ALA A 338 -4.96 -3.97 -3.49
N SER A 339 -6.15 -3.38 -3.45
CA SER A 339 -7.38 -4.04 -2.97
C SER A 339 -7.82 -5.18 -3.90
N ASN A 340 -8.57 -6.13 -3.34
CA ASN A 340 -9.08 -7.27 -4.11
C ASN A 340 -10.15 -6.85 -5.11
N ALA A 341 -11.13 -6.07 -4.65
CA ALA A 341 -12.29 -5.73 -5.46
C ALA A 341 -12.67 -4.24 -5.43
N ARG A 342 -12.23 -3.52 -4.40
CA ARG A 342 -12.55 -2.12 -4.19
C ARG A 342 -11.97 -1.22 -5.26
N SER A 343 -12.84 -0.49 -5.94
CA SER A 343 -12.46 0.71 -6.70
C SER A 343 -12.41 1.94 -5.78
N TYR A 344 -11.47 2.84 -6.05
CA TYR A 344 -11.38 4.13 -5.38
C TYR A 344 -11.69 5.25 -6.38
N LEU A 345 -12.76 6.00 -6.15
CA LEU A 345 -13.04 7.23 -6.90
C LEU A 345 -12.45 8.40 -6.13
N LEU A 346 -11.20 8.71 -6.43
CA LEU A 346 -10.36 9.63 -5.67
C LEU A 346 -10.66 11.08 -6.00
N LYS A 347 -10.88 11.89 -4.97
CA LYS A 347 -10.96 13.35 -5.05
C LYS A 347 -10.21 13.98 -3.89
N LEU A 348 -9.33 14.93 -4.19
CA LEU A 348 -8.73 15.78 -3.17
C LEU A 348 -9.62 17.02 -2.98
N GLU A 349 -9.94 17.34 -1.73
CA GLU A 349 -10.81 18.48 -1.42
C GLU A 349 -10.27 19.79 -1.99
N ASP A 350 -11.07 20.43 -2.84
CA ASP A 350 -10.83 21.76 -3.40
C ASP A 350 -9.46 21.97 -4.05
N ILE A 351 -8.78 20.89 -4.45
CA ILE A 351 -7.50 20.88 -5.17
C ILE A 351 -7.59 19.81 -6.26
N PRO A 352 -7.42 20.16 -7.55
CA PRO A 352 -7.51 19.18 -8.63
C PRO A 352 -6.28 18.26 -8.66
N LEU A 353 -6.45 17.09 -9.26
CA LEU A 353 -5.38 16.14 -9.52
C LEU A 353 -4.85 16.37 -10.94
N ASN A 354 -3.52 16.39 -11.14
CA ASN A 354 -2.94 16.47 -12.48
C ASN A 354 -2.32 15.12 -12.83
N LEU A 355 -3.00 14.29 -13.60
CA LEU A 355 -2.49 12.99 -14.05
C LEU A 355 -1.22 13.19 -14.87
N ILE A 356 -0.15 12.48 -14.52
CA ILE A 356 1.15 12.52 -15.22
C ILE A 356 1.61 11.14 -15.70
N ALA A 357 1.11 10.05 -15.12
CA ALA A 357 1.43 8.69 -15.54
C ALA A 357 0.26 7.74 -15.28
N THR A 358 0.19 6.68 -16.08
CA THR A 358 -0.75 5.55 -15.92
C THR A 358 0.04 4.28 -15.56
N ASP A 359 -0.58 3.12 -15.69
CA ASP A 359 -0.05 1.82 -15.28
C ASP A 359 1.37 1.54 -15.81
N ASP A 360 1.60 1.88 -17.09
CA ASP A 360 2.85 1.59 -17.79
C ASP A 360 3.59 2.87 -18.25
N GLY A 361 3.59 3.89 -17.38
CA GLY A 361 4.50 5.04 -17.50
C GLY A 361 3.84 6.38 -17.82
N PHE A 362 4.67 7.37 -18.15
CA PHE A 362 4.25 8.77 -18.33
C PHE A 362 3.37 8.98 -19.56
N ILE A 363 2.37 9.85 -19.43
CA ILE A 363 1.61 10.38 -20.56
C ILE A 363 2.37 11.53 -21.24
N GLU A 364 1.86 12.09 -22.34
CA GLU A 364 2.59 13.14 -23.08
C GLU A 364 2.72 14.46 -22.30
N LYS A 365 1.68 14.84 -21.55
CA LYS A 365 1.58 16.08 -20.76
C LYS A 365 0.56 15.92 -19.63
N PRO A 366 0.64 16.70 -18.55
CA PRO A 366 -0.32 16.61 -17.46
C PRO A 366 -1.78 16.81 -17.92
N ILE A 367 -2.69 16.02 -17.37
CA ILE A 367 -4.13 16.12 -17.61
C ILE A 367 -4.83 16.48 -16.30
N LEU A 368 -5.56 17.59 -16.31
CA LEU A 368 -6.32 18.05 -15.16
C LEU A 368 -7.55 17.16 -14.95
N LEU A 369 -7.63 16.54 -13.76
CA LEU A 369 -8.73 15.71 -13.32
C LEU A 369 -9.35 16.30 -12.05
N LYS A 370 -10.69 16.30 -12.00
CA LYS A 370 -11.42 16.59 -10.76
C LYS A 370 -11.49 15.37 -9.86
N GLU A 371 -11.58 14.20 -10.50
CA GLU A 371 -11.78 12.90 -9.87
C GLU A 371 -10.97 11.88 -10.68
N LEU A 372 -10.43 10.87 -10.00
CA LEU A 372 -9.67 9.79 -10.61
C LEU A 372 -10.23 8.46 -10.11
N LEU A 373 -10.82 7.67 -11.02
CA LEU A 373 -11.18 6.29 -10.72
C LEU A 373 -9.93 5.41 -10.81
N LEU A 374 -9.67 4.65 -9.75
CA LEU A 374 -8.59 3.68 -9.67
C LEU A 374 -9.18 2.32 -9.29
N THR A 375 -9.29 1.41 -10.24
CA THR A 375 -9.82 0.05 -10.04
C THR A 375 -8.72 -0.94 -9.62
N PRO A 376 -9.06 -2.13 -9.09
CA PRO A 376 -8.07 -3.11 -8.64
C PRO A 376 -6.94 -3.34 -9.64
N GLY A 377 -5.70 -3.24 -9.17
CA GLY A 377 -4.47 -3.40 -9.96
C GLY A 377 -4.03 -2.18 -10.78
N GLU A 378 -4.85 -1.13 -10.88
CA GLU A 378 -4.46 0.10 -11.60
C GLU A 378 -3.47 0.94 -10.77
N ARG A 379 -2.58 1.63 -11.49
CA ARG A 379 -1.69 2.65 -10.94
C ARG A 379 -1.85 3.96 -11.70
N ALA A 380 -1.68 5.05 -10.98
CA ALA A 380 -1.65 6.38 -11.55
C ALA A 380 -0.64 7.23 -10.79
N GLU A 381 -0.01 8.18 -11.46
CA GLU A 381 0.77 9.21 -10.79
C GLU A 381 0.16 10.57 -11.07
N VAL A 382 0.02 11.38 -10.02
CA VAL A 382 -0.59 12.70 -10.10
C VAL A 382 0.32 13.75 -9.47
N MET A 383 0.31 14.96 -10.03
CA MET A 383 0.85 16.14 -9.37
C MET A 383 -0.27 16.93 -8.68
N VAL A 384 -0.02 17.33 -7.44
CA VAL A 384 -0.91 18.14 -6.62
C VAL A 384 -0.19 19.44 -6.29
N GLN A 385 -0.84 20.57 -6.57
CA GLN A 385 -0.33 21.90 -6.26
C GLN A 385 -1.15 22.48 -5.10
N LEU A 386 -0.57 22.50 -3.91
CA LEU A 386 -1.14 23.12 -2.72
C LEU A 386 -0.99 24.63 -2.86
N ASP A 387 -2.08 25.33 -3.16
CA ASP A 387 -2.07 26.77 -3.45
C ASP A 387 -2.38 27.64 -2.23
N ARG A 388 -2.73 27.02 -1.11
CA ARG A 388 -3.05 27.68 0.17
C ARG A 388 -2.76 26.74 1.35
N SER A 389 -2.46 27.34 2.49
CA SER A 389 -2.28 26.62 3.75
C SER A 389 -3.61 26.01 4.22
N GLY A 390 -3.53 24.91 4.97
CA GLY A 390 -4.69 24.18 5.45
C GLY A 390 -4.53 22.67 5.37
N SER A 391 -5.63 21.95 5.62
CA SER A 391 -5.70 20.50 5.54
C SER A 391 -6.72 20.10 4.49
N PHE A 392 -6.37 19.13 3.65
CA PHE A 392 -7.16 18.68 2.51
C PHE A 392 -7.32 17.17 2.57
N SER A 393 -8.55 16.68 2.61
CA SER A 393 -8.80 15.24 2.65
C SER A 393 -8.76 14.65 1.24
N LEU A 394 -8.03 13.56 1.07
CA LEU A 394 -8.20 12.68 -0.07
C LEU A 394 -9.40 11.76 0.23
N LEU A 395 -10.47 11.95 -0.51
CA LEU A 395 -11.73 11.24 -0.34
C LEU A 395 -11.83 10.09 -1.36
N ASN A 396 -12.37 8.98 -0.92
CA ASN A 396 -13.04 8.00 -1.77
C ASN A 396 -14.51 8.38 -1.90
N LEU A 397 -14.93 8.83 -3.08
CA LEU A 397 -16.33 9.15 -3.33
C LEU A 397 -17.17 7.87 -3.49
N ALA A 398 -18.49 8.03 -3.37
CA ALA A 398 -19.43 6.98 -3.70
C ALA A 398 -19.27 6.56 -5.17
N ASP A 399 -18.66 5.40 -5.41
CA ASP A 399 -18.66 4.75 -6.71
C ASP A 399 -19.83 3.76 -6.79
N ASN A 400 -20.88 4.13 -7.53
CA ASN A 400 -22.03 3.27 -7.77
C ASN A 400 -21.79 2.20 -8.84
N SER A 401 -20.59 2.12 -9.45
CA SER A 401 -20.28 1.20 -10.55
C SER A 401 -20.50 -0.28 -10.19
N GLN A 402 -20.41 -0.64 -8.91
CA GLN A 402 -20.67 -2.00 -8.41
C GLN A 402 -21.98 -2.16 -7.61
N ASN A 403 -22.82 -1.12 -7.48
CA ASN A 403 -24.07 -1.13 -6.70
C ASN A 403 -23.92 -1.60 -5.23
N ILE A 404 -22.79 -1.31 -4.57
CA ILE A 404 -22.49 -1.79 -3.19
C ILE A 404 -23.08 -0.84 -2.11
N GLY A 405 -23.92 0.12 -2.48
CA GLY A 405 -24.70 0.90 -1.51
C GLY A 405 -23.89 1.83 -0.60
N ARG A 406 -22.70 2.28 -1.03
CA ARG A 406 -21.93 3.30 -0.32
C ARG A 406 -22.42 4.69 -0.71
N GLU A 407 -23.21 5.32 0.16
CA GLU A 407 -23.86 6.61 -0.15
C GLU A 407 -23.00 7.84 0.16
N MET A 408 -21.93 7.71 0.96
CA MET A 408 -21.18 8.86 1.47
C MET A 408 -19.69 8.81 1.12
N PRO A 409 -19.05 9.97 0.81
CA PRO A 409 -17.61 10.07 0.71
C PRO A 409 -16.91 9.61 1.99
N GLU A 410 -15.83 8.84 1.83
CA GLU A 410 -15.03 8.27 2.91
C GLU A 410 -13.61 8.88 2.85
N PRO A 411 -13.12 9.57 3.90
CA PRO A 411 -11.76 10.06 3.90
C PRO A 411 -10.76 8.90 3.98
N LEU A 412 -9.69 8.98 3.18
CA LEU A 412 -8.60 7.99 3.12
C LEU A 412 -7.31 8.48 3.77
N LEU A 413 -7.03 9.78 3.66
CA LEU A 413 -5.78 10.43 4.02
C LEU A 413 -6.06 11.94 4.17
N THR A 414 -5.38 12.63 5.07
CA THR A 414 -5.36 14.10 5.12
C THR A 414 -3.99 14.63 4.73
N ILE A 415 -3.94 15.55 3.78
CA ILE A 415 -2.72 16.28 3.37
C ILE A 415 -2.71 17.63 4.09
N VAL A 416 -1.69 17.89 4.90
CA VAL A 416 -1.47 19.17 5.57
C VAL A 416 -0.47 19.98 4.75
N ALA A 417 -0.91 21.11 4.20
CA ALA A 417 -0.06 22.00 3.41
C ALA A 417 0.90 22.81 4.29
N PRO A 418 2.09 23.17 3.77
CA PRO A 418 3.02 24.02 4.49
C PRO A 418 2.46 25.44 4.66
N ASP A 419 3.11 26.21 5.54
CA ASP A 419 2.82 27.64 5.69
C ASP A 419 3.21 28.41 4.44
N ASN A 420 2.34 29.30 3.97
CA ASN A 420 2.54 30.14 2.77
C ASN A 420 3.00 29.36 1.52
N PRO A 421 2.24 28.36 1.05
CA PRO A 421 2.71 27.46 0.02
C PRO A 421 2.91 28.19 -1.32
N GLN A 422 3.99 27.84 -2.01
CA GLN A 422 4.35 28.37 -3.32
C GLN A 422 4.57 27.21 -4.30
N PRO A 423 3.50 26.69 -4.93
CA PRO A 423 3.61 25.52 -5.80
C PRO A 423 4.45 25.84 -7.04
N THR A 424 5.34 24.92 -7.39
CA THR A 424 6.10 24.96 -8.65
C THR A 424 5.17 24.74 -9.84
N PRO A 425 5.46 25.32 -11.03
CA PRO A 425 4.72 25.02 -12.25
C PRO A 425 4.70 23.51 -12.57
N LEU A 426 3.67 23.08 -13.29
CA LEU A 426 3.60 21.73 -13.84
C LEU A 426 4.47 21.61 -15.11
N PRO A 427 5.05 20.42 -15.38
CA PRO A 427 5.75 20.17 -16.63
C PRO A 427 4.83 20.38 -17.84
N LYS A 428 5.33 21.03 -18.90
CA LYS A 428 4.57 21.18 -20.17
C LYS A 428 4.60 19.92 -21.03
N ARG A 429 5.61 19.08 -20.84
CA ARG A 429 5.84 17.81 -21.54
C ARG A 429 6.47 16.84 -20.57
N LEU A 430 6.02 15.59 -20.62
CA LEU A 430 6.50 14.51 -19.76
C LEU A 430 7.28 13.48 -20.59
N ALA A 431 6.59 12.79 -21.49
CA ALA A 431 7.20 11.78 -22.36
C ALA A 431 6.71 11.90 -23.82
N THR A 432 7.28 11.08 -24.69
CA THR A 432 6.67 10.74 -25.97
C THR A 432 5.98 9.40 -25.82
N VAL A 433 4.66 9.37 -26.04
CA VAL A 433 3.90 8.13 -26.14
C VAL A 433 3.87 7.75 -27.62
N GLU A 434 4.27 6.52 -27.94
CA GLU A 434 4.31 6.04 -29.31
C GLU A 434 2.92 6.11 -29.95
N GLU A 435 2.83 6.63 -31.18
CA GLU A 435 1.63 6.49 -31.98
C GLU A 435 1.71 5.18 -32.78
N ILE A 436 0.81 4.25 -32.46
CA ILE A 436 0.79 2.95 -33.12
C ILE A 436 0.16 3.08 -34.51
N ASP A 437 0.92 2.69 -35.54
CA ASP A 437 0.44 2.60 -36.91
C ASP A 437 -0.52 1.40 -37.07
N LEU A 438 -1.82 1.68 -36.98
CA LEU A 438 -2.88 0.67 -37.06
C LEU A 438 -2.96 -0.04 -38.42
N SER A 439 -2.29 0.47 -39.48
CA SER A 439 -2.21 -0.23 -40.76
C SER A 439 -1.40 -1.53 -40.69
N LYS A 440 -0.58 -1.69 -39.62
CA LYS A 440 0.24 -2.87 -39.36
C LYS A 440 -0.49 -3.94 -38.53
N VAL A 441 -1.75 -3.72 -38.15
CA VAL A 441 -2.52 -4.69 -37.38
C VAL A 441 -2.68 -5.98 -38.18
N THR A 442 -2.20 -7.07 -37.61
CA THR A 442 -2.21 -8.40 -38.22
C THR A 442 -3.49 -9.16 -37.92
N GLN A 443 -4.13 -8.87 -36.77
CA GLN A 443 -5.32 -9.57 -36.32
C GLN A 443 -6.17 -8.71 -35.37
N THR A 444 -7.49 -8.89 -35.47
CA THR A 444 -8.44 -8.41 -34.46
C THR A 444 -9.08 -9.60 -33.75
N ARG A 445 -9.04 -9.63 -32.43
CA ARG A 445 -9.67 -10.66 -31.59
C ARG A 445 -10.84 -10.07 -30.80
N LYS A 446 -11.76 -10.93 -30.41
CA LYS A 446 -12.89 -10.56 -29.56
C LYS A 446 -12.92 -11.47 -28.35
N PHE A 447 -13.05 -10.87 -27.17
CA PHE A 447 -13.20 -11.58 -25.91
C PHE A 447 -14.46 -11.09 -25.22
N LYS A 448 -15.21 -12.01 -24.61
CA LYS A 448 -16.43 -11.70 -23.88
C LYS A 448 -16.31 -12.13 -22.43
N PHE A 449 -16.29 -11.15 -21.54
CA PHE A 449 -16.33 -11.33 -20.10
C PHE A 449 -17.78 -11.60 -19.69
N GLY A 450 -18.02 -12.73 -19.04
CA GLY A 450 -19.36 -13.24 -18.72
C GLY A 450 -19.35 -14.14 -17.48
N GLY A 451 -20.39 -14.94 -17.33
CA GLY A 451 -20.52 -15.90 -16.23
C GLY A 451 -21.83 -15.72 -15.47
N THR A 452 -21.94 -16.41 -14.34
CA THR A 452 -23.07 -16.31 -13.40
C THR A 452 -22.52 -16.05 -12.01
N ALA A 453 -22.42 -14.76 -11.66
CA ALA A 453 -21.97 -14.34 -10.34
C ALA A 453 -22.92 -14.83 -9.23
N PRO A 454 -22.41 -15.20 -8.04
CA PRO A 454 -21.00 -15.27 -7.66
C PRO A 454 -20.36 -16.64 -7.97
N PHE A 455 -21.06 -17.53 -8.69
CA PHE A 455 -20.69 -18.94 -8.82
C PHE A 455 -19.56 -19.19 -9.82
N SER A 456 -19.61 -18.50 -10.96
CA SER A 456 -18.65 -18.68 -12.05
C SER A 456 -18.45 -17.39 -12.83
N TYR A 457 -17.21 -17.17 -13.24
CA TYR A 457 -16.83 -16.05 -14.08
C TYR A 457 -16.03 -16.60 -15.26
N THR A 458 -16.29 -16.06 -16.45
CA THR A 458 -15.85 -16.71 -17.68
C THR A 458 -15.32 -15.70 -18.69
N ILE A 459 -14.38 -16.17 -19.51
CA ILE A 459 -14.01 -15.53 -20.77
C ILE A 459 -14.51 -16.43 -21.90
N ASP A 460 -15.27 -15.87 -22.83
CA ASP A 460 -15.92 -16.58 -23.94
C ASP A 460 -16.76 -17.81 -23.48
N GLY A 461 -17.43 -17.65 -22.33
CA GLY A 461 -18.29 -18.67 -21.74
C GLY A 461 -17.54 -19.85 -21.11
N ARG A 462 -16.22 -19.75 -20.92
CA ARG A 462 -15.39 -20.78 -20.31
C ARG A 462 -14.70 -20.26 -19.05
N THR A 463 -14.68 -21.06 -17.99
CA THR A 463 -13.82 -20.82 -16.83
C THR A 463 -12.38 -21.18 -17.17
N PHE A 464 -11.44 -20.61 -16.41
CA PHE A 464 -10.01 -20.85 -16.57
C PHE A 464 -9.66 -22.34 -16.49
N LYS A 465 -8.73 -22.75 -17.35
CA LYS A 465 -8.04 -24.03 -17.28
C LYS A 465 -6.59 -23.82 -17.65
N MET A 466 -5.68 -24.19 -16.76
CA MET A 466 -4.25 -23.94 -16.90
C MET A 466 -3.63 -24.57 -18.16
N ASP A 467 -4.20 -25.65 -18.68
CA ASP A 467 -3.72 -26.37 -19.86
C ASP A 467 -4.37 -25.89 -21.18
N ARG A 468 -5.38 -25.02 -21.12
CA ARG A 468 -6.08 -24.51 -22.31
C ARG A 468 -5.46 -23.19 -22.74
N ILE A 469 -5.03 -23.10 -23.99
CA ILE A 469 -4.60 -21.84 -24.61
C ILE A 469 -5.82 -21.15 -25.23
N ASP A 470 -6.14 -19.95 -24.75
CA ASP A 470 -7.27 -19.13 -25.20
C ASP A 470 -6.87 -18.21 -26.36
N ALA A 471 -5.61 -17.77 -26.41
CA ALA A 471 -5.07 -16.99 -27.51
C ALA A 471 -3.66 -17.48 -27.89
N ARG A 472 -3.46 -17.84 -29.17
CA ARG A 472 -2.12 -18.04 -29.74
C ARG A 472 -1.76 -16.84 -30.60
N VAL A 473 -0.66 -16.19 -30.26
CA VAL A 473 -0.16 -14.98 -30.90
C VAL A 473 1.26 -15.22 -31.40
N LYS A 474 1.67 -14.51 -32.46
CA LYS A 474 3.06 -14.51 -32.91
C LYS A 474 3.79 -13.31 -32.34
N VAL A 475 5.04 -13.49 -31.92
CA VAL A 475 5.90 -12.39 -31.51
C VAL A 475 6.15 -11.46 -32.70
N ASN A 476 6.42 -10.19 -32.40
CA ASN A 476 6.59 -9.09 -33.34
C ASN A 476 5.37 -8.81 -34.23
N THR A 477 4.17 -9.15 -33.76
CA THR A 477 2.92 -8.72 -34.40
C THR A 477 2.21 -7.63 -33.60
N LEU A 478 1.30 -6.97 -34.28
CA LEU A 478 0.37 -6.00 -33.70
C LEU A 478 -1.03 -6.59 -33.79
N GLU A 479 -1.76 -6.63 -32.67
CA GLU A 479 -3.15 -7.08 -32.65
C GLU A 479 -4.07 -6.03 -32.00
N ILE A 480 -5.33 -6.01 -32.42
CA ILE A 480 -6.41 -5.30 -31.73
C ILE A 480 -7.25 -6.32 -30.98
N TRP A 481 -7.53 -6.08 -29.70
CA TRP A 481 -8.48 -6.88 -28.93
C TRP A 481 -9.72 -6.03 -28.63
N GLU A 482 -10.89 -6.53 -29.02
CA GLU A 482 -12.20 -5.99 -28.59
C GLU A 482 -12.68 -6.81 -27.39
N ILE A 483 -12.81 -6.17 -26.24
CA ILE A 483 -13.20 -6.85 -25.00
C ILE A 483 -14.57 -6.33 -24.58
N GLU A 484 -15.56 -7.22 -24.51
CA GLU A 484 -16.93 -6.93 -24.10
C GLU A 484 -17.15 -7.41 -22.66
N ASN A 485 -17.61 -6.51 -21.80
CA ASN A 485 -18.18 -6.89 -20.51
C ASN A 485 -19.68 -7.15 -20.68
N ALA A 486 -20.09 -8.42 -20.66
CA ALA A 486 -21.50 -8.80 -20.82
C ALA A 486 -22.28 -8.84 -19.50
N THR A 487 -21.65 -8.50 -18.37
CA THR A 487 -22.20 -8.64 -17.03
C THR A 487 -22.75 -7.30 -16.49
N HIS A 488 -23.28 -7.34 -15.27
CA HIS A 488 -23.71 -6.14 -14.53
C HIS A 488 -22.66 -5.67 -13.49
N LEU A 489 -21.51 -6.33 -13.44
CA LEU A 489 -20.38 -5.99 -12.57
C LEU A 489 -19.31 -5.32 -13.43
N ILE A 490 -18.40 -4.57 -12.81
CA ILE A 490 -17.18 -4.13 -13.48
C ILE A 490 -16.18 -5.29 -13.56
N HIS A 491 -15.27 -5.24 -14.54
CA HIS A 491 -14.15 -6.19 -14.64
C HIS A 491 -12.88 -5.44 -15.06
N PRO A 492 -11.99 -5.06 -14.13
CA PRO A 492 -10.68 -4.53 -14.48
C PRO A 492 -9.92 -5.59 -15.26
N PHE A 493 -9.62 -5.35 -16.54
CA PHE A 493 -8.91 -6.29 -17.40
C PHE A 493 -7.41 -6.06 -17.29
N HIS A 494 -6.67 -7.10 -16.92
CA HIS A 494 -5.21 -7.11 -16.88
C HIS A 494 -4.63 -8.08 -17.92
N LEU A 495 -3.56 -7.65 -18.60
CA LEU A 495 -2.73 -8.49 -19.48
C LEU A 495 -1.30 -8.51 -18.95
N HIS A 496 -0.79 -9.71 -18.67
CA HIS A 496 0.59 -9.89 -18.23
C HIS A 496 1.58 -9.60 -19.36
N THR A 497 2.79 -9.16 -19.00
CA THR A 497 3.97 -8.97 -19.85
C THR A 497 3.84 -7.89 -20.94
N TYR A 498 2.72 -7.81 -21.66
CA TYR A 498 2.58 -6.98 -22.86
C TYR A 498 1.71 -5.75 -22.55
N PRO A 499 2.28 -4.53 -22.58
CA PRO A 499 1.49 -3.33 -22.43
C PRO A 499 0.65 -3.06 -23.68
N PHE A 500 -0.39 -2.25 -23.52
CA PHE A 500 -1.32 -1.90 -24.59
C PHE A 500 -1.72 -0.43 -24.54
N GLN A 501 -2.26 0.07 -25.66
CA GLN A 501 -2.93 1.36 -25.72
C GLN A 501 -4.43 1.17 -25.92
N ILE A 502 -5.22 2.04 -25.31
CA ILE A 502 -6.67 2.07 -25.52
C ILE A 502 -6.96 2.90 -26.76
N LEU A 503 -7.70 2.31 -27.70
CA LEU A 503 -8.12 2.99 -28.92
C LEU A 503 -9.47 3.69 -28.75
N ALA A 504 -10.46 2.96 -28.24
CA ALA A 504 -11.82 3.44 -28.11
C ALA A 504 -12.65 2.63 -27.12
N ARG A 505 -13.71 3.24 -26.60
CA ARG A 505 -14.71 2.62 -25.72
C ARG A 505 -16.10 2.70 -26.33
N GLN A 506 -16.94 1.71 -26.06
CA GLN A 506 -18.33 1.68 -26.47
C GLN A 506 -19.20 1.55 -25.21
N ALA A 507 -19.98 2.59 -24.94
CA ALA A 507 -20.88 2.64 -23.78
C ALA A 507 -22.06 1.68 -23.94
N ALA A 508 -22.62 1.22 -22.83
CA ALA A 508 -23.64 0.16 -22.78
C ALA A 508 -24.91 0.42 -23.61
N GLN A 509 -25.31 1.68 -23.76
CA GLN A 509 -26.51 2.10 -24.51
C GLN A 509 -26.16 2.80 -25.84
N SER A 510 -24.93 2.62 -26.34
CA SER A 510 -24.46 3.27 -27.57
C SER A 510 -23.78 2.27 -28.49
N ASP A 511 -24.15 2.29 -29.76
CA ASP A 511 -23.40 1.56 -30.80
C ASP A 511 -22.17 2.33 -31.30
N LEU A 512 -21.99 3.58 -30.86
CA LEU A 512 -20.85 4.41 -31.26
C LEU A 512 -19.62 4.15 -30.39
N TRP A 513 -18.48 3.98 -31.05
CA TRP A 513 -17.16 3.95 -30.44
C TRP A 513 -16.67 5.38 -30.20
N GLN A 514 -16.33 5.69 -28.96
CA GLN A 514 -15.70 6.93 -28.55
C GLN A 514 -14.18 6.72 -28.45
N PRO A 515 -13.36 7.47 -29.20
CA PRO A 515 -11.91 7.40 -29.06
C PRO A 515 -11.44 7.69 -27.63
N GLU A 516 -10.37 7.03 -27.20
CA GLU A 516 -9.75 7.37 -25.91
C GLU A 516 -9.21 8.82 -25.97
N PRO A 517 -9.48 9.66 -24.94
CA PRO A 517 -9.19 11.10 -25.00
C PRO A 517 -7.71 11.45 -25.06
N PHE A 518 -6.83 10.53 -24.66
CA PHE A 518 -5.38 10.70 -24.72
C PHE A 518 -4.69 9.34 -24.87
N ARG A 519 -3.49 9.36 -25.44
CA ARG A 519 -2.65 8.16 -25.55
C ARG A 519 -1.91 7.90 -24.26
N ALA A 520 -1.92 6.65 -23.82
CA ALA A 520 -1.18 6.17 -22.67
C ALA A 520 -0.90 4.66 -22.82
N TRP A 521 0.21 4.21 -22.26
CA TRP A 521 0.48 2.78 -22.10
C TRP A 521 -0.15 2.27 -20.81
N ARG A 522 -0.76 1.08 -20.90
CA ARG A 522 -1.42 0.42 -19.78
C ARG A 522 -1.19 -1.08 -19.83
N ASP A 523 -1.29 -1.72 -18.67
CA ASP A 523 -1.45 -3.17 -18.55
C ASP A 523 -2.78 -3.56 -17.91
N ASN A 524 -3.52 -2.58 -17.39
CA ASN A 524 -4.80 -2.76 -16.72
C ASN A 524 -5.81 -1.71 -17.21
N ILE A 525 -7.09 -2.07 -17.22
CA ILE A 525 -8.15 -1.15 -17.63
C ILE A 525 -9.51 -1.57 -17.05
N ASN A 526 -10.22 -0.63 -16.44
CA ASN A 526 -11.61 -0.87 -16.07
C ASN A 526 -12.50 -1.19 -17.29
N LEU A 527 -13.25 -2.30 -17.22
CA LEU A 527 -14.37 -2.61 -18.10
C LEU A 527 -15.70 -2.41 -17.35
N PRO A 528 -16.39 -1.27 -17.51
CA PRO A 528 -17.68 -1.05 -16.88
C PRO A 528 -18.74 -2.04 -17.37
N ALA A 529 -19.81 -2.19 -16.58
CA ALA A 529 -20.91 -3.09 -16.88
C ALA A 529 -21.52 -2.80 -18.27
N LYS A 530 -21.68 -3.86 -19.07
CA LYS A 530 -22.29 -3.80 -20.42
C LYS A 530 -21.51 -2.97 -21.45
N GLU A 531 -20.28 -2.53 -21.15
CA GLU A 531 -19.45 -1.75 -22.07
C GLU A 531 -18.45 -2.62 -22.84
N LYS A 532 -17.82 -2.02 -23.85
CA LYS A 532 -16.72 -2.62 -24.60
C LYS A 532 -15.54 -1.69 -24.71
N VAL A 533 -14.35 -2.27 -24.83
CA VAL A 533 -13.12 -1.53 -25.15
C VAL A 533 -12.41 -2.15 -26.35
N ARG A 534 -11.74 -1.31 -27.13
CA ARG A 534 -10.72 -1.70 -28.11
C ARG A 534 -9.37 -1.31 -27.59
N ILE A 535 -8.49 -2.29 -27.43
CA ILE A 535 -7.07 -2.08 -27.11
C ILE A 535 -6.21 -2.55 -28.26
N VAL A 536 -5.02 -1.98 -28.40
CA VAL A 536 -4.01 -2.41 -29.35
C VAL A 536 -2.76 -2.86 -28.60
N ILE A 537 -2.27 -4.04 -28.94
CA ILE A 537 -1.20 -4.73 -28.22
C ILE A 537 -0.07 -5.04 -29.21
N PRO A 538 1.10 -4.43 -29.03
CA PRO A 538 2.31 -4.85 -29.73
C PRO A 538 2.97 -6.01 -28.98
N PHE A 539 2.90 -7.22 -29.52
CA PHE A 539 3.53 -8.41 -28.94
C PHE A 539 5.02 -8.45 -29.26
N ARG A 540 5.78 -7.52 -28.70
CA ARG A 540 7.20 -7.35 -28.98
C ARG A 540 8.02 -8.40 -28.25
N ASP A 541 9.11 -8.83 -28.91
CA ASP A 541 10.39 -9.37 -28.39
C ASP A 541 10.42 -10.50 -27.34
N ILE A 542 9.31 -10.83 -26.70
CA ILE A 542 9.17 -11.86 -25.69
C ILE A 542 8.22 -12.94 -26.23
N THR A 543 8.61 -14.19 -26.08
CA THR A 543 7.77 -15.37 -26.31
C THR A 543 7.47 -16.05 -24.98
N GLY A 544 6.44 -16.88 -24.95
CA GLY A 544 6.13 -17.69 -23.78
C GLY A 544 4.64 -17.72 -23.48
N ARG A 545 4.29 -18.48 -22.45
CA ARG A 545 2.92 -18.58 -21.96
C ARG A 545 2.73 -17.66 -20.77
N THR A 546 1.69 -16.83 -20.82
CA THR A 546 1.26 -16.00 -19.71
C THR A 546 -0.27 -15.90 -19.69
N VAL A 547 -0.84 -14.97 -18.92
CA VAL A 547 -2.28 -14.86 -18.72
C VAL A 547 -2.83 -13.46 -18.97
N PHE A 548 -4.15 -13.40 -19.15
CA PHE A 548 -4.95 -12.19 -19.06
C PHE A 548 -6.22 -12.51 -18.26
N HIS A 549 -6.70 -11.59 -17.44
CA HIS A 549 -7.78 -11.88 -16.50
C HIS A 549 -8.49 -10.63 -16.00
N CYS A 550 -9.59 -10.84 -15.26
CA CYS A 550 -10.14 -9.82 -14.39
C CYS A 550 -9.25 -9.67 -13.15
N HIS A 551 -8.94 -8.43 -12.76
CA HIS A 551 -8.16 -8.12 -11.55
C HIS A 551 -9.03 -7.92 -10.30
N ILE A 552 -10.33 -8.25 -10.36
CA ILE A 552 -11.07 -8.57 -9.14
C ILE A 552 -10.68 -9.99 -8.76
N SER A 553 -9.90 -10.16 -7.68
CA SER A 553 -9.28 -11.44 -7.32
C SER A 553 -10.31 -12.58 -7.19
N GLU A 554 -11.51 -12.28 -6.69
CA GLU A 554 -12.57 -13.29 -6.59
C GLU A 554 -13.12 -13.73 -7.95
N HIS A 555 -13.17 -12.84 -8.93
CA HIS A 555 -13.57 -13.16 -10.30
C HIS A 555 -12.48 -14.01 -10.99
N GLU A 556 -11.21 -13.67 -10.76
CA GLU A 556 -10.05 -14.41 -11.25
C GLU A 556 -10.07 -15.87 -10.76
N ASP A 557 -10.14 -16.07 -9.45
CA ASP A 557 -10.15 -17.40 -8.83
C ASP A 557 -11.36 -18.24 -9.21
N ARG A 558 -12.50 -17.59 -9.49
CA ARG A 558 -13.71 -18.26 -10.01
C ARG A 558 -13.72 -18.43 -11.53
N GLY A 559 -12.59 -18.16 -12.19
CA GLY A 559 -12.29 -18.62 -13.53
C GLY A 559 -12.22 -17.54 -14.61
N MET A 560 -12.27 -16.24 -14.28
CA MET A 560 -12.17 -15.14 -15.25
C MET A 560 -10.73 -14.85 -15.66
N MET A 561 -10.05 -15.88 -16.12
CA MET A 561 -8.68 -15.83 -16.61
C MET A 561 -8.57 -16.67 -17.88
N GLY A 562 -7.68 -16.26 -18.78
CA GLY A 562 -7.35 -16.97 -20.00
C GLY A 562 -5.83 -17.06 -20.19
N VAL A 563 -5.38 -18.12 -20.85
CA VAL A 563 -3.95 -18.30 -21.20
C VAL A 563 -3.68 -17.72 -22.58
N ILE A 564 -2.66 -16.88 -22.67
CA ILE A 564 -2.05 -16.48 -23.93
C ILE A 564 -0.73 -17.23 -24.12
N GLU A 565 -0.48 -17.69 -25.34
CA GLU A 565 0.81 -18.21 -25.76
C GLU A 565 1.34 -17.39 -26.93
N VAL A 566 2.48 -16.73 -26.71
CA VAL A 566 3.20 -15.97 -27.73
C VAL A 566 4.32 -16.85 -28.27
N THR A 567 4.28 -17.09 -29.58
CA THR A 567 5.15 -18.03 -30.31
C THR A 567 6.01 -17.30 -31.34
N SER A 568 7.13 -17.92 -31.75
CA SER A 568 8.05 -17.38 -32.76
C SER A 568 7.46 -17.29 -34.17
#